data_AF-A0A820FGZ7-F1
#
_entry.id   AF-A0A820FGZ7-F1
#
_cell.length_a   1.000
_cell.length_b   1.000
_cell.length_c   1.000
_cell.angle_alpha   90.00
_cell.angle_beta   90.00
_cell.angle_gamma   90.00
#
_symmetry.space_group_name_H-M   'P 1'
#
loop_
_entity.id
_entity.type
_entity.pdbx_description
1 polymer ?
#
loop_
_entity_poly.entity_id
_entity_poly.type
_entity_poly.pdbx_seq_one_letter_code
_entity_poly.pdbx_strand_id
1 'polypeptide(L)' 'MPHELENEMKEPPNLIDEKLLDRIQGSIIAMAIGDALGAHVEFRPHGYLMANPVKDLEGGGTWGLKKGQVM' A
#
# COMPACT_ATOMS: atom_id res chain seq x y z
N MET A 1 -11.87 -30.37 -7.31
CA MET A 1 -11.64 -31.14 -6.07
C MET A 1 -10.27 -30.76 -5.50
N PRO A 2 -10.04 -30.78 -4.17
CA PRO A 2 -8.78 -30.33 -3.56
C PRO A 2 -7.50 -30.96 -4.14
N HIS A 3 -7.58 -32.23 -4.55
CA HIS A 3 -6.46 -32.97 -5.15
C HIS A 3 -6.04 -32.47 -6.55
N GLU A 4 -6.93 -31.78 -7.27
CA GLU A 4 -6.66 -31.23 -8.60
C GLU A 4 -5.86 -29.93 -8.47
N LEU A 5 -6.21 -29.09 -7.48
CA LEU A 5 -5.48 -27.87 -7.13
C LEU A 5 -4.05 -28.19 -6.63
N GLU A 6 -3.89 -29.23 -5.82
CA GLU A 6 -2.56 -29.69 -5.37
C GLU A 6 -1.67 -30.13 -6.53
N ASN A 7 -2.24 -30.73 -7.57
CA ASN A 7 -1.48 -31.15 -8.75
C ASN A 7 -1.10 -29.98 -9.66
N GLU A 8 -1.96 -28.96 -9.81
CA GLU A 8 -1.68 -27.73 -10.55
C GLU A 8 -0.60 -26.87 -9.88
N MET A 9 -0.46 -26.95 -8.56
CA MET A 9 0.51 -26.17 -7.77
C MET A 9 1.85 -26.89 -7.53
N LYS A 10 2.05 -28.09 -8.08
CA LYS A 10 3.28 -28.89 -7.88
C LYS A 10 4.55 -28.22 -8.40
N GLU A 11 4.42 -27.43 -9.46
CA GLU A 11 5.52 -26.62 -9.97
C GLU A 11 5.06 -25.16 -10.10
N PRO A 12 5.89 -24.19 -9.68
CA PRO A 12 5.56 -22.80 -9.91
C PRO A 12 5.40 -22.57 -11.42
N PRO A 13 4.32 -21.91 -11.88
CA PRO A 13 4.10 -21.67 -13.29
C PRO A 13 5.31 -20.99 -13.90
N ASN A 14 5.88 -21.64 -14.93
CA ASN A 14 7.12 -21.21 -15.56
C ASN A 14 6.81 -20.12 -16.60
N LEU A 15 6.60 -18.91 -16.07
CA LEU A 15 6.66 -17.58 -16.70
C LEU A 15 5.89 -16.69 -15.72
N ILE A 16 6.62 -16.05 -14.81
CA ILE A 16 6.06 -14.90 -14.12
C ILE A 16 5.66 -13.93 -15.23
N ASP A 17 4.37 -13.68 -15.39
CA ASP A 17 3.92 -12.54 -16.18
C ASP A 17 4.41 -11.30 -15.43
N GLU A 18 5.51 -10.72 -15.92
CA GLU A 18 6.16 -9.55 -15.32
C GLU A 18 5.16 -8.39 -15.12
N LYS A 19 4.15 -8.26 -16.00
CA LYS A 19 3.11 -7.23 -15.82
C LYS A 19 2.15 -7.57 -14.69
N LEU A 20 1.81 -8.85 -14.52
CA LEU A 20 0.99 -9.29 -13.40
C LEU A 20 1.75 -9.12 -12.08
N LEU A 21 3.02 -9.50 -12.04
CA LEU A 21 3.87 -9.33 -10.87
C LEU A 21 4.00 -7.85 -10.50
N ASP A 22 4.30 -6.98 -11.46
CA ASP A 22 4.40 -5.53 -11.26
C ASP A 22 3.11 -4.95 -10.67
N ARG A 23 1.94 -5.39 -11.17
CA ARG A 23 0.64 -4.95 -10.61
C ARG A 23 0.42 -5.45 -9.19
N ILE A 24 0.78 -6.69 -8.88
CA ILE A 24 0.63 -7.25 -7.53
C ILE A 24 1.54 -6.51 -6.56
N GLN A 25 2.82 -6.36 -6.89
CA GLN A 25 3.80 -5.64 -6.07
C GLN A 25 3.40 -4.18 -5.91
N GLY A 26 3.08 -3.50 -7.01
CA GLY A 26 2.64 -2.12 -7.02
C GLY A 26 1.40 -1.90 -6.16
N SER A 27 0.44 -2.83 -6.15
CA SER A 27 -0.77 -2.73 -5.31
C SER A 27 -0.46 -2.83 -3.82
N ILE A 28 0.40 -3.78 -3.43
CA ILE A 28 0.79 -3.96 -2.02
C ILE A 28 1.61 -2.75 -1.53
N ILE A 29 2.55 -2.29 -2.35
CA ILE A 29 3.39 -1.13 -2.04
C ILE A 29 2.54 0.14 -1.99
N ALA A 30 1.65 0.36 -2.97
CA ALA A 30 0.80 1.55 -3.02
C ALA A 30 -0.20 1.60 -1.86
N MET A 31 -0.65 0.45 -1.35
CA MET A 31 -1.47 0.40 -0.14
C MET A 31 -0.70 0.96 1.07
N ALA A 32 0.55 0.51 1.27
CA ALA A 32 1.42 1.03 2.33
C ALA A 32 1.75 2.52 2.14
N ILE A 33 2.01 2.96 0.91
CA ILE A 33 2.24 4.38 0.60
C ILE A 33 0.99 5.22 0.90
N GLY A 34 -0.20 4.74 0.51
CA GLY A 34 -1.46 5.43 0.75
C GLY A 34 -1.76 5.62 2.24
N ASP A 35 -1.49 4.59 3.04
CA ASP A 35 -1.59 4.66 4.51
C ASP A 35 -0.62 5.70 5.10
N ALA A 36 0.67 5.60 4.81
CA ALA A 36 1.68 6.53 5.33
C ALA A 36 1.43 7.99 4.90
N LEU A 37 0.89 8.21 3.69
CA LEU A 37 0.52 9.54 3.19
C LEU A 37 -0.71 10.09 3.90
N GLY A 38 -1.72 9.25 4.15
CA GLY A 38 -2.98 9.63 4.79
C GLY A 38 -2.86 9.84 6.31
N ALA A 39 -1.99 9.08 6.97
CA ALA A 39 -1.86 9.10 8.43
C ALA A 39 -1.47 10.49 8.99
N HIS A 40 -0.71 11.29 8.24
CA HIS A 40 -0.35 12.67 8.65
C HIS A 40 -1.58 13.55 8.88
N VAL A 41 -2.63 13.35 8.09
CA VAL A 41 -3.83 14.19 8.07
C VAL A 41 -5.07 13.48 8.61
N GLU A 42 -4.90 12.30 9.18
CA GLU A 42 -6.00 11.53 9.76
C GLU A 42 -6.74 12.34 10.83
N PHE A 43 -8.07 12.28 10.80
CA PHE A 43 -9.00 13.04 11.66
C PHE A 43 -8.94 14.58 11.53
N ARG A 44 -8.25 15.12 10.51
CA ARG A 44 -8.29 16.56 10.20
C ARG A 44 -9.55 16.92 9.41
N PRO A 45 -10.16 18.08 9.65
CA PRO A 45 -11.29 18.55 8.85
C PRO A 45 -10.84 18.86 7.42
N HIS A 46 -11.74 18.73 6.45
CA HIS A 46 -11.41 18.98 5.03
C HIS A 46 -10.80 20.37 4.76
N GLY A 47 -11.26 21.41 5.48
CA GLY A 47 -10.68 22.76 5.37
C GLY A 47 -9.20 22.84 5.76
N TYR A 48 -8.72 21.96 6.65
CA TYR A 48 -7.31 21.87 6.99
C TYR A 48 -6.47 21.41 5.79
N LEU A 49 -6.95 20.43 5.01
CA LEU A 49 -6.26 19.90 3.82
C LEU A 49 -6.14 20.94 2.71
N MET A 50 -7.15 21.78 2.55
CA MET A 50 -7.12 22.88 1.57
C MET A 50 -6.05 23.92 1.92
N ALA A 51 -5.88 24.21 3.22
CA ALA A 51 -4.86 25.14 3.70
C ALA A 51 -3.46 24.51 3.78
N ASN A 52 -3.38 23.20 4.06
CA ASN A 52 -2.15 22.44 4.27
C ASN A 52 -2.15 21.17 3.40
N PRO A 53 -2.00 21.31 2.07
CA PRO A 53 -2.02 20.17 1.17
C PRO A 53 -0.81 19.26 1.39
N VAL A 54 -1.07 17.94 1.47
CA VAL A 54 -0.01 16.92 1.54
C VAL A 54 0.65 16.78 0.17
N LYS A 55 1.96 17.04 0.11
CA LYS A 55 2.74 17.02 -1.16
C LYS A 55 3.86 15.99 -1.17
N ASP A 56 4.16 15.39 -0.03
CA ASP A 56 5.20 14.39 0.15
C ASP A 56 4.80 13.48 1.34
N LEU A 57 5.55 12.41 1.57
CA LEU A 57 5.47 11.67 2.81
C LEU A 57 5.92 12.56 3.97
N GLU A 58 5.04 12.72 4.95
CA GLU A 58 5.24 13.56 6.13
C GLU A 58 5.10 12.69 7.39
N GLY A 59 5.86 13.01 8.43
CA GLY A 59 5.70 12.40 9.76
C GLY A 59 4.71 13.19 10.62
N GLY A 60 4.54 12.83 11.89
CA GLY A 60 3.62 13.49 12.81
C GLY A 60 2.22 12.93 12.72
N GLY A 61 1.24 13.81 12.49
CA GLY A 61 -0.18 13.44 12.53
C GLY A 61 -0.68 13.08 13.93
N THR A 62 -1.84 12.43 13.99
CA THR A 62 -2.51 12.06 15.25
C THR A 62 -1.67 11.11 16.11
N TRP A 63 -0.87 10.26 15.46
CA TRP A 63 -0.08 9.21 16.12
C TRP A 63 1.40 9.56 16.31
N GLY A 64 1.86 10.72 15.83
CA GLY A 64 3.26 11.12 15.95
C GLY A 64 4.24 10.23 15.17
N LEU A 65 3.83 9.73 14.01
CA LEU A 65 4.60 8.77 13.20
C LEU A 65 5.90 9.39 12.65
N LYS A 66 6.90 8.55 12.35
CA LYS A 66 8.05 8.97 11.54
C LYS A 66 7.67 9.12 10.07
N LYS A 67 8.41 9.93 9.32
CA LYS A 67 8.21 10.06 7.86
C LYS A 67 8.30 8.69 7.18
N GLY A 68 7.24 8.31 6.46
CA GLY A 68 7.15 7.02 5.74
C GLY A 68 6.84 5.80 6.61
N GLN A 69 6.56 5.98 7.91
CA GLN A 69 6.08 4.91 8.76
C GLN A 69 4.61 4.61 8.45
N VAL A 70 4.30 3.33 8.28
CA VAL A 70 2.92 2.82 8.14
C VAL A 70 2.31 2.56 9.52
N MET A 71 0.98 2.65 9.61
CA MET A 71 0.20 2.43 10.82
C MET A 71 -0.06 0.95 11.11
#